data_AF-A0A4V0BWL9-F1
#
_entry.id   AF-A0A4V0BWL9-F1
#
_cell.length_a   1.000
_cell.length_b   1.000
_cell.length_c   1.000
_cell.angle_alpha   90.00
_cell.angle_beta   90.00
_cell.angle_gamma   90.00
#
_symmetry.space_group_name_H-M   'P 1'
#
loop_
_entity.id
_entity.type
_entity.pdbx_description
1 polymer ?
#
loop_
_entity_poly.entity_id
_entity_poly.type
_entity_poly.pdbx_seq_one_letter_code
_entity_poly.pdbx_strand_id
1 'polypeptide(L)' 'MAQCGVCNGTGICRFCNGTGDDRMNNPHPNPNNVFSGGGSRCIQCDGNGKCIECNGSGEV' A
#
# COMPACT_ATOMS: atom_id res chain seq x y z
N MET A 1 -5.24 20.16 11.89
CA MET A 1 -4.97 19.26 10.76
C MET A 1 -6.01 18.16 10.84
N ALA A 2 -6.63 17.78 9.71
CA ALA A 2 -7.66 16.74 9.72
C ALA A 2 -7.01 15.38 9.45
N GLN A 3 -7.48 14.32 10.10
CA GLN A 3 -6.95 12.98 9.85
C GLN A 3 -7.27 12.55 8.41
N CYS A 4 -6.29 11.95 7.74
CA CYS A 4 -6.51 11.37 6.42
C CYS A 4 -7.49 10.20 6.55
N GLY A 5 -8.69 10.35 6.00
CA GLY A 5 -9.76 9.35 6.09
C GLY A 5 -9.38 8.02 5.44
N VAL A 6 -8.52 8.05 4.42
CA VAL A 6 -8.10 6.85 3.67
C VAL A 6 -7.21 5.94 4.52
N CYS A 7 -6.32 6.49 5.34
CA CYS A 7 -5.54 5.71 6.31
C CYS A 7 -6.08 5.78 7.74
N ASN A 8 -7.15 6.54 8.00
CA ASN A 8 -7.64 6.97 9.34
C ASN A 8 -6.48 7.41 10.25
N GLY A 9 -5.68 8.37 9.81
CA GLY A 9 -4.62 8.89 10.67
C GLY A 9 -3.34 8.06 10.76
N THR A 10 -3.29 6.84 10.22
CA THR A 10 -2.11 5.97 10.41
C THR A 10 -0.92 6.31 9.50
N GLY A 11 -1.16 7.01 8.39
CA GLY A 11 -0.14 7.30 7.36
C GLY A 11 0.29 6.08 6.53
N ILE A 12 -0.06 4.85 6.92
CA ILE A 12 0.35 3.64 6.20
C ILE A 12 -0.67 3.21 5.16
N CYS A 13 -0.19 2.59 4.07
CA CYS A 13 -1.06 1.91 3.12
C CYS A 13 -1.68 0.70 3.81
N ARG A 14 -3.02 0.68 3.89
CA ARG A 14 -3.77 -0.36 4.58
C ARG A 14 -3.77 -1.69 3.82
N PHE A 15 -3.63 -1.64 2.51
CA PHE A 15 -3.71 -2.83 1.68
C PHE A 15 -2.48 -3.73 1.85
N CYS A 16 -1.30 -3.12 2.03
CA CYS A 16 -0.09 -3.84 2.39
C CYS A 16 0.29 -3.70 3.88
N ASN A 17 -0.55 -3.10 4.72
CA ASN A 17 -0.22 -2.81 6.13
C ASN A 17 1.15 -2.11 6.32
N GLY A 18 1.51 -1.19 5.43
CA GLY A 18 2.80 -0.49 5.53
C GLY A 18 4.00 -1.21 4.93
N THR A 19 3.89 -2.46 4.49
CA THR A 19 5.04 -3.23 4.00
C THR A 19 5.51 -2.79 2.61
N GLY A 20 4.62 -2.18 1.82
CA GLY A 20 4.84 -1.94 0.40
C GLY A 20 4.79 -3.22 -0.43
N ASP A 21 4.40 -4.36 0.16
CA ASP A 21 4.46 -5.67 -0.48
C ASP A 21 3.14 -6.44 -0.33
N ASP A 22 2.67 -7.03 -1.42
CA ASP A 22 1.38 -7.75 -1.50
C ASP A 22 1.52 -9.26 -1.16
N ARG A 23 2.75 -9.83 -1.07
CA ARG A 23 2.99 -11.28 -0.87
C ARG A 23 2.32 -11.86 0.38
N MET A 24 2.31 -11.10 1.48
CA MET A 24 1.87 -11.62 2.77
C MET A 24 0.38 -11.47 3.03
N ASN A 25 -0.27 -10.44 2.48
CA ASN A 25 -1.66 -10.13 2.80
C ASN A 25 -2.64 -10.45 1.67
N ASN A 26 -2.17 -10.52 0.42
CA ASN A 26 -3.04 -10.79 -0.72
C ASN A 26 -2.24 -11.52 -1.80
N PRO A 27 -1.98 -12.84 -1.66
CA PRO A 27 -1.38 -13.62 -2.73
C PRO A 27 -2.32 -13.55 -3.94
N HIS A 28 -2.00 -12.68 -4.89
CA HIS A 28 -2.85 -12.49 -6.06
C HIS A 28 -3.00 -13.85 -6.77
N PRO A 29 -4.23 -14.36 -6.94
CA PRO A 29 -4.45 -15.75 -7.38
C PRO A 29 -3.97 -16.00 -8.82
N ASN A 30 -3.66 -14.93 -9.55
CA ASN A 30 -3.16 -14.99 -10.92
C ASN A 30 -1.65 -14.64 -10.96
N PRO A 31 -0.76 -15.60 -11.31
CA PRO A 31 0.69 -15.38 -11.44
C PRO A 31 1.08 -14.43 -12.58
N ASN A 32 0.13 -13.96 -13.40
CA ASN A 32 0.37 -13.00 -14.47
C ASN A 32 0.02 -11.55 -14.09
N ASN A 33 -0.52 -11.32 -12.89
CA ASN A 33 -0.82 -9.97 -12.36
C ASN A 33 0.22 -9.48 -11.36
N VAL A 34 1.22 -10.31 -11.04
CA VAL A 34 2.53 -9.83 -10.62
C VAL A 34 3.21 -9.33 -11.89
N PHE A 35 3.64 -8.07 -11.91
CA PHE A 35 4.56 -7.59 -12.94
C PHE A 35 5.67 -8.66 -13.10
N SER A 36 5.72 -9.29 -14.28
CA SER A 36 6.75 -10.27 -14.67
C SER A 36 8.12 -9.59 -14.68
N GLY A 37 8.66 -9.42 -13.49
CA GLY A 37 9.82 -8.57 -13.20
C GLY A 37 10.07 -8.47 -11.69
N GLY A 38 9.88 -9.56 -10.94
CA GLY A 38 10.39 -9.71 -9.56
C GLY A 38 9.82 -8.78 -8.48
N GLY A 39 8.82 -7.94 -8.78
CA GLY A 39 8.35 -6.90 -7.87
C GLY A 39 7.04 -7.28 -7.20
N SER A 40 7.09 -7.64 -5.93
CA SER A 40 5.90 -7.94 -5.12
C SER A 40 5.28 -6.70 -4.51
N ARG A 41 5.32 -5.61 -5.27
CA ARG A 41 4.99 -4.28 -4.80
C ARG A 41 3.47 -4.14 -4.73
N CYS A 42 2.97 -3.63 -3.60
CA CYS A 42 1.55 -3.36 -3.46
C CYS A 42 1.14 -2.26 -4.45
N ILE A 43 0.24 -2.59 -5.38
CA ILE A 43 -0.21 -1.71 -6.47
C ILE A 43 -0.85 -0.43 -5.95
N GLN A 44 -1.42 -0.48 -4.75
CA GLN A 44 -2.16 0.64 -4.20
C GLN A 44 -1.25 1.73 -3.60
N CYS A 45 0.00 1.39 -3.30
CA CYS A 45 1.00 2.35 -2.82
C CYS A 45 2.29 2.34 -3.63
N ASP A 46 2.29 1.72 -4.81
CA ASP A 46 3.48 1.49 -5.64
C ASP A 46 4.67 0.85 -4.87
N GLY A 47 4.31 0.07 -3.85
CA GLY A 47 5.25 -0.50 -2.90
C GLY A 47 6.02 0.48 -2.00
N ASN A 48 5.55 1.72 -1.84
CA ASN A 48 6.10 2.63 -0.81
C ASN A 48 5.65 2.27 0.61
N GLY A 49 4.57 1.50 0.77
CA GLY A 49 3.98 1.20 2.08
C GLY A 49 3.26 2.40 2.72
N LYS A 50 3.29 3.57 2.10
CA LYS A 50 2.65 4.79 2.61
C LYS A 50 1.27 4.98 2.00
N CYS A 51 0.38 5.60 2.76
CA CYS A 51 -0.89 6.06 2.23
C CYS A 51 -0.60 7.20 1.24
N ILE A 52 -0.96 6.98 -0.02
CA ILE A 52 -0.71 7.93 -1.12
C ILE A 52 -1.45 9.25 -0.94
N GLU A 53 -2.63 9.22 -0.31
CA GLU A 53 -3.49 10.39 -0.13
C GLU A 53 -2.92 11.41 0.87
N CYS A 54 -2.16 10.94 1.86
CA CYS A 54 -1.49 11.79 2.84
C CYS A 54 0.03 11.71 2.77
N ASN A 55 0.58 11.06 1.75
CA ASN A 55 2.02 10.83 1.58
C ASN A 55 2.74 10.24 2.82
N GLY A 56 2.04 9.50 3.66
CA GLY A 56 2.61 8.96 4.89
C GLY A 56 2.44 9.80 6.15
N SER A 57 1.87 11.00 6.08
CA SER A 57 1.71 11.88 7.25
C SER A 57 0.59 11.42 8.19
N GLY A 58 -0.44 10.75 7.66
CA GLY A 58 -1.67 10.46 8.40
C GLY A 58 -2.64 11.65 8.46
N GLU A 59 -2.28 12.79 7.90
CA GLU A 59 -3.05 14.04 7.98
C GLU A 59 -3.19 14.69 6.60
N VAL A 60 -4.32 15.38 6.36
CA VAL A 60 -4.57 16.20 5.16
C VAL A 60 -4.44 17.70 5.44
#